data_AF-A0A6V7MBR1-F1
#
_entry.id   AF-A0A6V7MBR1-F1
#
_cell.length_a   1.000
_cell.length_b   1.000
_cell.length_c   1.000
_cell.angle_alpha   90.00
_cell.angle_beta   90.00
_cell.angle_gamma   90.00
#
_symmetry.space_group_name_H-M   'P 1'
#
loop_
_entity.id
_entity.type
_entity.pdbx_description
1 polymer ?
#
loop_
_entity_poly.entity_id
_entity_poly.type
_entity_poly.pdbx_seq_one_letter_code
_entity_poly.pdbx_strand_id
1 'polypeptide(L)' 'GLPEGTPVIRVMPNTPSLVGCGATVFARGTHATDEDAEVTEKLFSAVGICEEVDENLIDPVTALAGSGPAY' A
#
# COMPACT_ATOMS: atom_id res chain seq x y z
N GLY A 1 -1.32 18.95 -10.79
CA GLY A 1 -2.06 18.19 -9.78
C GLY A 1 -3.14 17.40 -10.48
N LEU A 2 -3.59 16.30 -9.88
CA LEU A 2 -4.75 15.57 -10.40
C LEU A 2 -6.02 16.45 -10.29
N PRO A 3 -7.03 16.25 -11.15
CA PRO A 3 -8.31 16.94 -11.04
C PRO A 3 -8.95 16.76 -9.65
N GLU A 4 -9.71 17.76 -9.20
CA GLU A 4 -10.51 17.64 -7.98
C GLU A 4 -11.49 16.47 -8.09
N GLY A 5 -11.65 15.70 -7.01
CA GLY A 5 -12.46 14.48 -7.01
C GLY A 5 -11.77 13.23 -7.54
N THR A 6 -10.49 13.29 -7.96
CA THR A 6 -9.79 12.08 -8.43
C THR A 6 -9.56 11.12 -7.26
N PRO A 7 -10.01 9.85 -7.35
CA PRO A 7 -9.69 8.82 -6.37
C PRO A 7 -8.20 8.48 -6.47
N VAL A 8 -7.52 8.48 -5.33
CA VAL A 8 -6.08 8.20 -5.24
C VAL A 8 -5.87 7.24 -4.09
N ILE A 9 -5.06 6.21 -4.32
CA ILE A 9 -4.56 5.33 -3.27
C ILE A 9 -3.04 5.39 -3.30
N ARG A 10 -2.43 5.70 -2.16
CA ARG A 10 -0.97 5.68 -1.99
C ARG A 10 -0.59 4.26 -1.60
N VAL A 11 0.32 3.64 -2.36
CA VAL A 11 0.78 2.27 -2.11
C VAL A 11 2.29 2.28 -1.90
N MET A 12 2.76 1.55 -0.89
CA MET A 12 4.17 1.40 -0.55
C MET A 12 4.52 -0.10 -0.53
N PRO A 13 4.91 -0.69 -1.67
CA PRO A 13 5.41 -2.05 -1.73
C PRO A 13 6.86 -2.13 -1.21
N ASN A 14 7.30 -3.31 -0.80
CA ASN A 14 8.70 -3.58 -0.46
C ASN A 14 9.40 -4.42 -1.54
N THR A 15 10.74 -4.42 -1.57
CA THR A 15 11.55 -5.11 -2.59
C THR A 15 11.26 -6.62 -2.72
N PRO A 16 10.90 -7.36 -1.63
CA PRO A 16 10.43 -8.74 -1.72
C PRO A 16 9.12 -8.96 -2.51
N SER A 17 8.33 -7.92 -2.81
CA SER A 17 7.14 -8.04 -3.68
C SER A 17 7.49 -8.56 -5.08
N LEU A 18 8.73 -8.38 -5.56
CA LEU A 18 9.21 -8.92 -6.84
C LEU A 18 9.33 -10.45 -6.86
N VAL A 19 9.42 -11.09 -5.69
CA VAL A 19 9.52 -12.55 -5.55
C VAL A 19 8.28 -13.19 -4.90
N GLY A 20 7.18 -12.43 -4.78
CA GLY A 20 5.91 -12.93 -4.23
C GLY A 20 5.84 -13.02 -2.71
N CYS A 21 6.86 -12.53 -2.00
CA CYS A 21 6.91 -12.47 -0.53
C CYS A 21 6.81 -11.03 -0.03
N GLY A 22 6.14 -10.16 -0.79
CA GLY A 22 6.02 -8.75 -0.47
C GLY A 22 5.17 -8.49 0.77
N ALA A 23 5.48 -7.43 1.50
CA ALA A 23 4.53 -6.79 2.40
C ALA A 23 4.26 -5.40 1.81
N THR A 24 3.02 -5.18 1.40
CA THR A 24 2.57 -3.93 0.80
C THR A 24 1.58 -3.28 1.75
N VAL A 25 1.76 -1.98 2.00
CA VAL A 25 0.73 -1.20 2.69
C VAL A 25 0.18 -0.13 1.78
N PHE A 26 -1.10 0.19 1.95
CA PHE A 26 -1.73 1.27 1.22
C PHE A 26 -2.59 2.14 2.12
N ALA A 27 -2.80 3.38 1.69
CA ALA A 27 -3.67 4.35 2.36
C ALA A 27 -4.55 5.05 1.32
N ARG A 28 -5.79 5.30 1.73
CA ARG A 28 -6.81 5.93 0.87
C ARG A 28 -6.66 7.45 0.89
N GLY A 29 -6.69 8.05 -0.30
CA GLY A 29 -6.90 9.47 -0.46
C GLY A 29 -8.36 9.86 -0.24
N THR A 30 -8.62 11.17 -0.15
CA THR A 30 -9.91 11.74 0.27
C THR A 30 -11.13 11.32 -0.57
N HIS A 31 -10.90 10.93 -1.83
CA HIS A 31 -11.95 10.54 -2.78
C HIS A 31 -11.93 9.05 -3.15
N ALA A 32 -11.03 8.26 -2.55
CA ALA A 32 -10.99 6.82 -2.80
C ALA A 32 -12.12 6.12 -2.06
N THR A 33 -12.78 5.20 -2.75
CA THR A 33 -13.93 4.45 -2.24
C THR A 33 -13.51 3.08 -1.68
N ASP A 34 -14.45 2.39 -1.04
CA ASP A 34 -14.25 0.99 -0.61
C ASP A 34 -13.94 0.06 -1.80
N GLU A 35 -14.54 0.33 -2.96
CA GLU A 35 -14.29 -0.45 -4.18
C GLU A 35 -12.86 -0.26 -4.70
N ASP A 36 -12.33 0.97 -4.67
CA ASP A 36 -10.94 1.26 -5.05
C ASP A 36 -9.95 0.54 -4.12
N ALA A 37 -10.27 0.48 -2.83
CA ALA A 37 -9.47 -0.19 -1.82
C ALA A 37 -9.49 -1.71 -1.98
N GLU A 38 -10.67 -2.31 -2.19
CA GLU A 38 -10.79 -3.73 -2.48
C GLU A 38 -10.00 -4.13 -3.74
N VAL A 39 -10.04 -3.31 -4.79
CA VAL A 39 -9.27 -3.55 -6.01
C VAL A 39 -7.78 -3.50 -5.72
N THR A 40 -7.33 -2.50 -4.95
CA THR A 40 -5.92 -2.36 -4.55
C THR A 40 -5.46 -3.56 -3.73
N GLU A 41 -6.21 -3.92 -2.70
CA GLU A 41 -5.90 -5.06 -1.83
C GLU A 41 -5.81 -6.35 -2.65
N LYS A 42 -6.79 -6.62 -3.53
CA LYS A 42 -6.76 -7.81 -4.41
C LYS A 42 -5.55 -7.83 -5.34
N LEU A 43 -5.15 -6.68 -5.89
CA LEU A 43 -4.00 -6.56 -6.79
C LEU A 43 -2.68 -6.88 -6.07
N PHE A 44 -2.46 -6.29 -4.90
CA PHE A 44 -1.19 -6.43 -4.18
C PHE A 44 -1.12 -7.70 -3.32
N SER A 45 -2.27 -8.28 -2.95
CA SER A 45 -2.34 -9.59 -2.31
C SER A 45 -1.87 -10.73 -3.21
N ALA A 46 -1.84 -10.52 -4.54
CA ALA A 46 -1.31 -11.50 -5.49
C ALA A 46 0.23 -11.64 -5.41
N VAL A 47 0.93 -10.64 -4.86
CA VAL A 47 2.40 -10.58 -4.77
C VAL A 47 2.92 -10.61 -3.33
N GLY A 48 2.05 -10.89 -2.37
CA GLY A 48 2.38 -10.95 -0.94
C GLY A 48 1.20 -10.54 -0.05
N ILE A 49 1.50 -10.02 1.13
CA ILE A 49 0.50 -9.47 2.06
C ILE A 49 0.21 -8.03 1.67
N CYS A 50 -1.07 -7.63 1.69
CA CYS A 50 -1.49 -6.25 1.49
C CYS A 50 -2.43 -5.80 2.60
N GLU A 51 -2.10 -4.71 3.27
CA GLU A 51 -2.89 -4.18 4.39
C GLU A 51 -3.16 -2.69 4.22
N GLU A 52 -4.37 -2.29 4.59
CA GLU A 52 -4.76 -0.88 4.65
C GLU A 52 -4.27 -0.25 5.96
N VAL A 53 -3.66 0.94 5.88
CA VAL A 53 -3.21 1.71 7.04
C VAL A 53 -3.61 3.17 6.89
N ASP A 54 -3.67 3.89 8.02
CA ASP A 54 -3.80 5.34 7.99
C ASP A 54 -2.60 5.98 7.25
N GLU A 55 -2.83 7.07 6.52
CA GLU A 55 -1.77 7.79 5.79
C GLU A 55 -0.60 8.19 6.71
N ASN A 56 -0.89 8.54 7.97
CA ASN A 56 0.12 8.87 8.97
C ASN A 56 1.02 7.69 9.37
N LEU A 57 0.57 6.47 9.12
CA LEU A 57 1.26 5.22 9.43
C LEU A 57 2.03 4.66 8.23
N ILE A 58 1.83 5.19 7.02
CA ILE A 58 2.57 4.74 5.83
C ILE A 58 4.09 4.89 6.02
N ASP A 59 4.57 6.05 6.50
CA ASP A 59 6.02 6.27 6.63
C ASP A 59 6.64 5.41 7.75
N PRO A 60 6.04 5.30 8.96
CA PRO A 60 6.51 4.37 10.01
C PRO A 60 6.50 2.89 9.57
N VAL A 61 5.41 2.43 8.95
CA VAL A 61 5.28 1.03 8.53
C VAL A 61 6.22 0.71 7.39
N THR A 62 6.43 1.64 6.45
CA THR A 62 7.43 1.47 5.40
C THR A 62 8.84 1.51 5.96
N ALA A 63 9.16 2.39 6.91
CA ALA A 63 10.48 2.40 7.54
C ALA A 63 10.79 1.04 8.21
N LEU A 64 9.79 0.40 8.81
CA LEU A 64 9.91 -0.94 9.37
C LEU A 64 10.05 -2.02 8.28
N ALA A 65 9.21 -1.98 7.23
CA ALA A 65 9.22 -2.97 6.16
C ALA A 65 10.44 -2.87 5.22
N GLY A 66 10.97 -1.66 5.02
CA GLY A 66 12.17 -1.38 4.22
C GLY A 66 13.48 -1.56 4.99
N SER A 67 13.46 -1.53 6.32
CA SER A 67 14.60 -1.92 7.17
C SER A 67 14.65 -3.44 7.47
N GLY A 68 13.63 -4.20 7.10
CA GLY A 68 13.67 -5.67 7.03
C GLY A 68 14.22 -6.13 5.68
N PRO A 69 15.55 -6.35 5.57
CA PRO A 69 16.10 -7.66 5.87
C PRO A 69 17.39 -7.58 6.73
N ALA A 70 17.28 -7.03 7.95
CA ALA A 70 18.35 -7.13 8.96
C ALA A 70 18.11 -8.24 10.02
N TYR A 71 17.04 -9.03 9.88
CA TYR A 71 16.87 -10.32 10.54
C TYR A 71 16.07 -11.28 9.67
#